data_AF-A0A2J8NWD6-F1
#
_entry.id   AF-A0A2J8NWD6-F1
#
_cell.length_a   1.000
_cell.length_b   1.000
_cell.length_c   1.000
_cell.angle_alpha   90.00
_cell.angle_beta   90.00
_cell.angle_gamma   90.00
#
_symmetry.space_group_name_H-M   'P 1'
#
loop_
_entity.id
_entity.type
_entity.pdbx_description
1 polymer ?
#
loop_
_entity_poly.entity_id
_entity_poly.type
_entity_poly.pdbx_seq_one_letter_code
_entity_poly.pdbx_strand_id
1 'polypeptide(L)'
;GLDYQSCPTSEDCENNPVDSFWKRASIQYSKDSSGVIHVMLNGSEPTGAYPIKGFFADYEIPNLQKEKITQIEIWVMHEIGGPNVESCREGSMKVLEKRLKDMGFQYSCINDYRPVKLLQCVDHSTHPDCVLKSPKRLCGTLGVRPRAEP
;
A
#
# COMPACT_ATOMS: atom_id res chain seq x y z
N GLY A 1 -5.91 34.34 -18.20
CA GLY A 1 -4.55 33.93 -17.81
C GLY A 1 -4.66 32.94 -16.68
N LEU A 2 -3.61 32.17 -16.40
CA LEU A 2 -3.55 31.30 -15.23
C LEU A 2 -3.34 32.13 -13.96
N ASP A 3 -3.96 31.72 -12.85
CA ASP A 3 -3.67 32.26 -11.53
C ASP A 3 -2.49 31.49 -10.93
N TYR A 4 -1.40 32.20 -10.64
CA TYR A 4 -0.19 31.64 -10.04
C TYR A 4 -0.04 32.03 -8.56
N GLN A 5 -0.99 32.78 -7.99
CA GLN A 5 -0.99 33.15 -6.57
C GLN A 5 -1.62 32.05 -5.72
N SER A 6 -2.78 31.54 -6.15
CA SER A 6 -3.51 30.50 -5.43
C SER A 6 -4.50 29.77 -6.32
N CYS A 7 -4.86 28.54 -5.93
CA CYS A 7 -5.95 27.78 -6.51
C CYS A 7 -6.95 27.40 -5.41
N PRO A 8 -8.26 27.34 -5.72
CA PRO A 8 -9.27 26.94 -4.75
C PRO A 8 -9.12 25.47 -4.35
N THR A 9 -9.38 25.19 -3.09
CA THR A 9 -9.44 23.86 -2.48
C THR A 9 -10.88 23.34 -2.43
N SER A 10 -11.07 22.11 -1.95
CA SER A 10 -12.40 21.54 -1.70
C SER A 10 -13.21 22.33 -0.68
N GLU A 11 -12.56 23.04 0.25
CA GLU A 11 -13.23 23.90 1.23
C GLU A 11 -13.72 25.21 0.62
N ASP A 12 -12.98 25.76 -0.35
CA ASP A 12 -13.36 26.97 -1.07
C ASP A 12 -14.52 26.70 -2.03
N CYS A 13 -14.42 25.63 -2.83
CA CYS A 13 -15.50 25.14 -3.66
C CYS A 13 -15.31 23.68 -4.10
N GLU A 14 -16.41 22.92 -4.11
CA GLU A 14 -16.39 21.50 -4.49
C GLU A 14 -15.93 21.25 -5.93
N ASN A 15 -16.20 22.20 -6.82
CA ASN A 15 -15.94 22.10 -8.26
C ASN A 15 -14.69 22.90 -8.68
N ASN A 16 -13.64 22.88 -7.86
CA ASN A 16 -12.36 23.43 -8.29
C ASN A 16 -11.74 22.57 -9.41
N PRO A 17 -10.87 23.14 -10.27
CA PRO A 17 -10.32 22.43 -11.43
C PRO A 17 -9.54 21.16 -11.06
N VAL A 18 -8.81 21.18 -9.94
CA VAL A 18 -7.95 20.07 -9.51
C VAL A 18 -8.78 18.88 -9.05
N ASP A 19 -9.73 19.10 -8.15
CA ASP A 19 -10.60 18.04 -7.65
C ASP A 19 -11.51 17.50 -8.74
N SER A 20 -12.06 18.36 -9.59
CA SER A 20 -12.91 17.93 -10.71
C SER A 20 -12.13 17.05 -11.69
N PHE A 21 -10.87 17.41 -11.96
CA PHE A 21 -9.97 16.61 -12.78
C PHE A 21 -9.74 15.22 -12.16
N TRP A 22 -9.33 15.17 -10.89
CA TRP A 22 -9.04 13.90 -10.23
C TRP A 22 -10.27 13.02 -10.03
N LYS A 23 -11.44 13.61 -9.74
CA LYS A 23 -12.71 12.87 -9.68
C LYS A 23 -12.96 12.16 -11.02
N ARG A 24 -12.79 12.87 -12.14
CA ARG A 24 -12.98 12.27 -13.47
C ARG A 24 -11.92 11.22 -13.79
N ALA A 25 -10.66 11.49 -13.48
CA ALA A 25 -9.55 10.57 -13.72
C ALA A 25 -9.70 9.26 -12.94
N SER A 26 -10.00 9.35 -11.64
CA SER A 26 -10.23 8.19 -10.75
C SER A 26 -11.38 7.31 -11.26
N ILE A 27 -12.52 7.91 -11.64
CA ILE A 27 -13.65 7.15 -12.21
C ILE A 27 -13.23 6.37 -13.45
N GLN A 28 -12.49 7.01 -14.37
CA GLN A 28 -12.08 6.35 -15.60
C GLN A 28 -11.06 5.24 -15.32
N TYR A 29 -10.07 5.50 -14.46
CA TYR A 29 -9.08 4.52 -14.03
C TYR A 29 -9.73 3.26 -13.44
N SER A 30 -10.71 3.43 -12.54
CA SER A 30 -11.41 2.29 -11.93
C SER A 30 -12.28 1.51 -12.89
N LYS A 31 -12.91 2.19 -13.87
CA LYS A 31 -13.73 1.53 -14.91
C LYS A 31 -12.90 0.67 -15.87
N ASP A 32 -11.68 1.12 -16.15
CA ASP A 32 -10.79 0.46 -17.11
C ASP A 32 -9.91 -0.62 -16.44
N SER A 33 -9.88 -0.67 -15.11
CA SER A 33 -9.13 -1.65 -14.32
C SER A 33 -9.78 -3.05 -14.36
N SER A 34 -8.95 -4.10 -14.32
CA SER A 34 -9.38 -5.50 -14.34
C SER A 34 -8.32 -6.42 -13.71
N GLY A 35 -8.68 -7.68 -13.44
CA GLY A 35 -7.79 -8.65 -12.81
C GLY A 35 -7.65 -8.43 -11.30
N VAL A 36 -6.42 -8.56 -10.79
CA VAL A 36 -6.12 -8.32 -9.37
C VAL A 36 -5.86 -6.83 -9.15
N ILE A 37 -6.72 -6.20 -8.34
CA ILE A 37 -6.58 -4.80 -7.94
C ILE A 37 -5.72 -4.75 -6.69
N HIS A 38 -4.60 -4.04 -6.76
CA HIS A 38 -3.71 -3.82 -5.62
C HIS A 38 -3.93 -2.41 -5.07
N VAL A 39 -4.03 -2.30 -3.75
CA VAL A 39 -4.27 -1.02 -3.06
C VAL A 39 -3.24 -0.88 -1.94
N MET A 40 -2.50 0.21 -1.93
CA MET A 40 -1.56 0.52 -0.86
C MET A 40 -2.18 1.56 0.09
N LEU A 41 -2.22 1.24 1.39
CA LEU A 41 -2.73 2.11 2.44
C LEU A 41 -1.66 2.33 3.51
N ASN A 42 -1.74 3.45 4.21
CA ASN A 42 -0.81 3.80 5.29
C ASN A 42 -1.40 3.40 6.65
N GLY A 43 -0.87 2.34 7.27
CA GLY A 43 -1.24 1.89 8.62
C GLY A 43 -0.65 2.75 9.75
N SER A 44 0.23 3.70 9.44
CA SER A 44 0.77 4.69 10.36
C SER A 44 0.02 6.03 10.32
N GLU A 45 -1.02 6.15 9.50
CA GLU A 45 -1.87 7.34 9.40
C GLU A 45 -2.70 7.54 10.69
N PRO A 46 -2.57 8.67 11.41
CA PRO A 46 -3.29 8.92 12.67
C PRO A 46 -4.81 8.80 12.57
N THR A 47 -5.39 9.08 11.41
CA THR A 47 -6.84 9.00 11.16
C THR A 47 -7.33 7.62 10.71
N GLY A 48 -6.44 6.63 10.65
CA GLY A 48 -6.70 5.27 10.20
C GLY A 48 -6.32 5.04 8.73
N ALA A 49 -6.15 3.78 8.35
CA ALA A 49 -5.61 3.42 7.03
C ALA A 49 -6.59 3.66 5.87
N TYR A 50 -7.90 3.59 6.12
CA TYR A 50 -8.95 3.77 5.12
C TYR A 50 -9.82 5.00 5.46
N PRO A 51 -9.62 6.13 4.77
CA PRO A 51 -10.50 7.28 4.92
C PRO A 51 -11.85 6.99 4.26
N ILE A 52 -12.93 6.98 5.07
CA ILE A 52 -14.30 6.72 4.59
C ILE A 52 -14.83 7.78 3.61
N LYS A 53 -14.17 8.94 3.55
CA LYS A 53 -14.38 10.01 2.56
C LYS A 53 -13.06 10.26 1.85
N GLY A 54 -13.06 10.21 0.53
CA GLY A 54 -11.86 10.38 -0.29
C GLY A 54 -11.98 9.70 -1.64
N PHE A 55 -11.00 9.92 -2.53
CA PHE A 55 -11.04 9.42 -3.90
C PHE A 55 -11.30 7.91 -4.00
N PHE A 56 -10.54 7.12 -3.24
CA PHE A 56 -10.70 5.66 -3.25
C PHE A 56 -12.11 5.23 -2.80
N ALA A 57 -12.63 5.85 -1.73
CA ALA A 57 -13.94 5.52 -1.17
C ALA A 57 -15.12 5.98 -2.05
N ASP A 58 -15.05 7.19 -2.60
CA ASP A 58 -16.20 7.87 -3.20
C ASP A 58 -16.23 7.76 -4.73
N TYR A 59 -15.07 7.63 -5.37
CA TYR A 59 -14.93 7.71 -6.82
C TYR A 59 -14.30 6.46 -7.45
N GLU A 60 -13.50 5.69 -6.72
CA GLU A 60 -12.85 4.50 -7.26
C GLU A 60 -13.64 3.21 -6.97
N ILE A 61 -13.82 2.85 -5.69
CA ILE A 61 -14.56 1.65 -5.28
C ILE A 61 -15.93 1.54 -5.98
N PRO A 62 -16.77 2.59 -6.05
CA PRO A 62 -18.08 2.51 -6.70
C PRO A 62 -18.02 2.27 -8.21
N ASN A 63 -16.88 2.53 -8.85
CA ASN A 63 -16.69 2.46 -10.30
C ASN A 63 -15.89 1.23 -10.75
N LEU A 64 -15.43 0.38 -9.82
CA LEU A 64 -14.79 -0.89 -10.12
C LEU A 64 -15.77 -1.85 -10.83
N GLN A 65 -15.33 -2.43 -11.95
CA GLN A 65 -16.13 -3.36 -12.75
C GLN A 65 -16.05 -4.78 -12.17
N LYS A 66 -17.04 -5.14 -11.34
CA LYS A 66 -17.06 -6.40 -10.58
C LYS A 66 -16.80 -7.64 -11.45
N GLU A 67 -17.39 -7.68 -12.63
CA GLU A 67 -17.28 -8.79 -13.58
C GLU A 67 -15.88 -8.94 -14.19
N LYS A 68 -15.04 -7.90 -14.13
CA LYS A 68 -13.67 -7.91 -14.66
C LYS A 68 -12.61 -8.08 -13.58
N ILE A 69 -12.99 -8.03 -12.30
CA ILE A 69 -12.07 -8.05 -11.16
C ILE A 69 -12.05 -9.44 -10.54
N THR A 70 -10.86 -10.00 -10.39
CA THR A 70 -10.68 -11.32 -9.78
C THR A 70 -10.57 -11.21 -8.26
N GLN A 71 -9.85 -10.20 -7.77
CA GLN A 71 -9.57 -10.00 -6.35
C GLN A 71 -9.12 -8.57 -6.09
N ILE A 72 -9.40 -8.07 -4.88
CA ILE A 72 -8.81 -6.84 -4.35
C ILE A 72 -7.84 -7.24 -3.23
N GLU A 73 -6.57 -6.90 -3.41
CA GLU A 73 -5.50 -7.13 -2.46
C GLU A 73 -5.03 -5.80 -1.86
N ILE A 74 -5.15 -5.68 -0.53
CA ILE A 74 -4.71 -4.49 0.20
C ILE A 74 -3.34 -4.73 0.83
N TRP A 75 -2.46 -3.74 0.72
CA TRP A 75 -1.19 -3.67 1.42
C TRP A 75 -1.27 -2.53 2.44
N VAL A 76 -1.33 -2.88 3.72
CA VAL A 76 -1.27 -1.90 4.82
C VAL A 76 0.18 -1.76 5.23
N MET A 77 0.79 -0.64 4.86
CA MET A 77 2.20 -0.35 5.06
C MET A 77 2.40 0.49 6.33
N HIS A 78 3.41 0.15 7.13
CA HIS A 78 3.79 0.93 8.30
C HIS A 78 5.14 1.58 8.08
N GLU A 79 5.30 2.80 8.61
CA GLU A 79 6.58 3.51 8.63
C GLU A 79 7.63 2.71 9.43
N ILE A 80 8.90 2.78 9.03
CA ILE A 80 9.99 2.11 9.73
C ILE A 80 10.20 2.76 11.10
N GLY A 81 9.99 2.01 12.18
CA GLY A 81 10.03 2.54 13.56
C GLY A 81 8.89 3.53 13.89
N GLY A 82 7.92 3.69 12.99
CA GLY A 82 6.76 4.56 13.19
C GLY A 82 5.63 3.88 13.97
N PRO A 83 4.53 4.61 14.23
CA PRO A 83 3.37 4.06 14.92
C PRO A 83 2.67 3.00 14.06
N ASN A 84 2.22 1.92 14.70
CA ASN A 84 1.23 1.01 14.12
C ASN A 84 -0.15 1.47 14.61
N VAL A 85 -0.81 2.33 13.83
CA VAL A 85 -2.14 2.87 14.17
C VAL A 85 -3.22 1.86 13.81
N GLU A 86 -3.16 1.30 12.61
CA GLU A 86 -4.06 0.26 12.15
C GLU A 86 -3.37 -0.77 11.26
N SER A 87 -3.55 -2.04 11.59
CA SER A 87 -3.19 -3.16 10.74
C SER A 87 -4.41 -3.77 10.04
N CYS A 88 -4.19 -4.74 9.14
CA CYS A 88 -5.26 -5.52 8.52
C CYS A 88 -6.27 -6.04 9.56
N ARG A 89 -7.56 -5.88 9.25
CA ARG A 89 -8.71 -6.27 10.11
C ARG A 89 -8.84 -5.46 11.41
N GLU A 90 -8.27 -4.26 11.48
CA GLU A 90 -8.47 -3.32 12.59
C GLU A 90 -9.24 -2.08 12.12
N GLY A 91 -9.74 -1.28 13.07
CA GLY A 91 -10.52 -0.05 12.86
C GLY A 91 -11.15 0.16 11.47
N SER A 92 -10.64 1.13 10.71
CA SER A 92 -11.15 1.48 9.37
C SER A 92 -10.95 0.37 8.34
N MET A 93 -9.95 -0.50 8.50
CA MET A 93 -9.73 -1.67 7.65
C MET A 93 -10.88 -2.69 7.75
N LYS A 94 -11.55 -2.83 8.90
CA LYS A 94 -12.77 -3.66 9.00
C LYS A 94 -13.92 -3.05 8.18
N VAL A 95 -14.03 -1.72 8.15
CA VAL A 95 -15.05 -1.01 7.38
C VAL A 95 -14.84 -1.24 5.88
N LEU A 96 -13.58 -1.10 5.43
CA LEU A 96 -13.21 -1.39 4.04
C LEU A 96 -13.47 -2.85 3.68
N GLU A 97 -12.98 -3.79 4.48
CA GLU A 97 -13.17 -5.23 4.27
C GLU A 97 -14.66 -5.58 4.15
N LYS A 98 -15.49 -5.07 5.07
CA LYS A 98 -16.93 -5.28 5.04
C LYS A 98 -17.53 -4.72 3.75
N ARG A 99 -17.22 -3.47 3.39
CA ARG A 99 -17.76 -2.83 2.17
C ARG A 99 -17.42 -3.63 0.91
N LEU A 100 -16.16 -4.03 0.74
CA LEU A 100 -15.72 -4.79 -0.43
C LEU A 100 -16.37 -6.18 -0.50
N LYS A 101 -16.50 -6.86 0.64
CA LYS A 101 -17.20 -8.16 0.72
C LYS A 101 -18.69 -8.04 0.46
N ASP A 102 -19.35 -7.01 0.98
CA ASP A 102 -20.79 -6.76 0.76
C ASP A 102 -21.06 -6.41 -0.72
N MET A 103 -20.10 -5.78 -1.42
CA MET A 103 -20.13 -5.60 -2.88
C MET A 103 -19.83 -6.90 -3.66
N GLY A 104 -19.39 -7.95 -2.97
CA GLY A 104 -19.10 -9.28 -3.50
C GLY A 104 -17.75 -9.39 -4.21
N PHE A 105 -16.77 -8.58 -3.82
CA PHE A 105 -15.38 -8.77 -4.24
C PHE A 105 -14.69 -9.82 -3.37
N GLN A 106 -13.74 -10.54 -3.96
CA GLN A 106 -12.75 -11.30 -3.18
C GLN A 106 -11.76 -10.33 -2.56
N TYR A 107 -11.44 -10.50 -1.27
CA TYR A 107 -10.62 -9.59 -0.49
C TYR A 107 -9.45 -10.32 0.16
N SER A 108 -8.24 -9.78 -0.01
CA SER A 108 -7.05 -10.11 0.80
C SER A 108 -6.41 -8.85 1.37
N CYS A 109 -5.69 -9.02 2.48
CA CYS A 109 -4.96 -7.93 3.13
C CYS A 109 -3.63 -8.45 3.65
N ILE A 110 -2.57 -7.71 3.40
CA ILE A 110 -1.19 -8.03 3.78
C ILE A 110 -0.62 -6.82 4.53
N ASN A 111 -0.18 -7.04 5.77
CA ASN A 111 0.60 -6.04 6.49
C ASN A 111 2.05 -6.03 5.98
N ASP A 112 2.61 -4.84 5.81
CA ASP A 112 4.01 -4.62 5.45
C ASP A 112 4.45 -5.48 4.25
N TYR A 113 3.73 -5.35 3.13
CA TYR A 113 4.00 -6.09 1.90
C TYR A 113 5.47 -6.02 1.52
N ARG A 114 6.13 -7.18 1.53
CA ARG A 114 7.60 -7.29 1.61
C ARG A 114 8.36 -6.49 0.52
N PRO A 115 7.95 -6.50 -0.76
CA PRO A 115 8.61 -5.67 -1.77
C PRO A 115 8.60 -4.18 -1.44
N VAL A 116 7.48 -3.65 -0.91
CA VAL A 116 7.36 -2.24 -0.53
C VAL A 116 8.09 -1.97 0.78
N LYS A 117 8.08 -2.93 1.73
CA LYS A 117 8.89 -2.82 2.95
C LYS A 117 10.39 -2.74 2.64
N LEU A 118 10.86 -3.52 1.68
CA LEU A 118 12.25 -3.44 1.21
C LEU A 118 12.58 -2.09 0.58
N LEU A 119 11.63 -1.48 -0.14
CA LEU A 119 11.77 -0.12 -0.65
C LEU A 119 11.87 0.90 0.50
N GLN A 120 11.00 0.83 1.52
CA GLN A 120 11.10 1.69 2.71
C GLN A 120 12.45 1.51 3.42
N CYS A 121 12.96 0.28 3.48
CA CYS A 121 14.25 -0.02 4.10
C CYS A 121 15.48 0.59 3.40
N VAL A 122 15.35 1.10 2.17
CA VAL A 122 16.46 1.78 1.47
C VAL A 122 16.94 2.98 2.28
N ASP A 123 16.02 3.74 2.88
CA ASP A 123 16.33 4.92 3.69
C ASP A 123 16.56 4.60 5.17
N HIS A 124 16.32 3.34 5.58
CA HIS A 124 16.42 2.88 6.97
C HIS A 124 17.28 1.61 7.12
N SER A 125 18.34 1.48 6.33
CA SER A 125 19.13 0.24 6.19
C SER A 125 19.69 -0.35 7.49
N THR A 126 19.94 0.48 8.51
CA THR A 126 20.46 0.05 9.82
C THR A 126 19.37 -0.17 10.87
N HIS A 127 18.10 0.13 10.55
CA HIS A 127 16.99 -0.08 11.47
C HIS A 127 16.75 -1.58 11.70
N PRO A 128 16.43 -2.03 12.94
CA PRO A 128 16.22 -3.45 13.24
C PRO A 128 15.23 -4.17 12.30
N ASP A 129 14.17 -3.49 11.90
CA ASP A 129 13.15 -4.01 10.97
C ASP A 129 13.67 -4.25 9.54
N CYS A 130 14.82 -3.68 9.21
CA CYS A 130 15.42 -3.67 7.87
C CYS A 130 16.71 -4.49 7.78
N VAL A 131 17.14 -5.13 8.88
CA VAL A 131 18.37 -5.92 8.89
C VAL A 131 18.17 -7.19 8.07
N LEU A 132 18.88 -7.26 6.93
CA LEU A 132 18.91 -8.48 6.13
C LEU A 132 19.62 -9.59 6.90
N LYS A 133 18.99 -10.76 6.97
CA LYS A 133 19.67 -11.97 7.45
C LYS A 133 20.86 -12.25 6.53
N SER A 134 22.07 -12.11 7.07
CA SER A 134 23.26 -12.59 6.37
C SER A 134 23.11 -14.09 6.13
N PRO A 135 23.36 -14.62 4.92
CA PRO A 135 23.50 -16.05 4.77
C PRO A 135 24.59 -16.51 5.73
N LYS A 136 24.31 -17.56 6.53
CA LYS A 136 25.35 -18.20 7.32
C LYS A 136 26.48 -18.53 6.36
N ARG A 137 27.64 -17.87 6.48
CA ARG A 137 28.86 -18.39 5.88
C ARG A 137 29.06 -19.75 6.54
N LEU A 138 28.72 -20.82 5.83
CA LEU A 138 29.27 -22.14 6.10
C LEU A 138 30.77 -21.98 5.84
N CYS A 139 31.49 -21.50 6.85
CA CYS A 139 32.92 -21.74 6.95
C CYS A 139 33.05 -23.24 7.24
N GLY A 140 32.87 -24.04 6.20
CA GLY A 140 33.39 -25.40 6.19
C GLY A 140 34.88 -25.25 6.35
N THR A 141 35.40 -25.67 7.49
CA THR A 141 36.82 -25.93 7.67
C THR A 141 37.23 -26.92 6.58
N LEU A 142 37.80 -26.43 5.48
CA LEU A 142 38.60 -27.28 4.61
C LEU A 142 39.77 -27.75 5.48
N GLY A 143 39.63 -28.96 6.03
CA GLY A 143 40.72 -29.68 6.65
C GLY A 143 41.82 -29.81 5.60
N VAL A 144 42.90 -29.06 5.79
CA VAL A 144 44.14 -29.24 5.04
C VAL A 144 44.66 -30.63 5.38
N ARG A 145 44.59 -31.58 4.43
CA ARG A 145 45.34 -32.83 4.54
C ARG A 145 46.83 -32.49 4.49
N PRO A 146 47.66 -32.93 5.44
CA PRO A 146 49.10 -32.78 5.31
C PRO A 146 49.57 -33.59 4.10
N ARG A 147 50.41 -32.95 3.27
CA ARG A 147 51.09 -33.56 2.13
C ARG A 147 52.11 -34.57 2.68
N ALA A 148 52.00 -35.82 2.27
CA ALA A 148 53.05 -36.81 2.50
C ALA A 148 54.27 -36.43 1.66
N GLU A 149 55.42 -36.26 2.31
CA GLU A 149 56.73 -36.16 1.64
C GLU A 149 57.43 -37.53 1.70
N PRO A 150 58.31 -37.83 0.71
CA PRO A 150 58.82 -39.18 0.43
C PRO A 150 59.76 -39.76 1.48
#